data_AF-A0AA43FL32-F1
#
_entry.id   AF-A0AA43FL32-F1
#
_cell.length_a   1.000
_cell.length_b   1.000
_cell.length_c   1.000
_cell.angle_alpha   90.00
_cell.angle_beta   90.00
_cell.angle_gamma   90.00
#
_symmetry.space_group_name_H-M   'P 1'
#
loop_
_entity.id
_entity.type
_entity.pdbx_description
1 polymer ?
#
loop_
_entity_poly.entity_id
_entity_poly.type
_entity_poly.pdbx_seq_one_letter_code
_entity_poly.pdbx_strand_id
1 'polypeptide(L)' 'MKAGDQVTFSETRGRMRVKYIGESKTAKTSKGSEVALTKDTEYQCTEKEYHSGLFVLMTVPSGERVRVKRSELQKI' A
#
# COMPACT_ATOMS: atom_id res chain seq x y z
N MET A 1 -3.49 -24.34 -12.82
CA MET A 1 -4.42 -23.82 -11.80
C MET A 1 -3.82 -22.55 -11.21
N LYS A 2 -4.62 -21.49 -11.07
CA LYS A 2 -4.19 -20.12 -10.73
C LYS A 2 -3.58 -20.07 -9.33
N ALA A 3 -2.29 -19.75 -9.24
CA ALA A 3 -1.69 -19.34 -7.98
C ALA A 3 -2.23 -17.94 -7.65
N GLY A 4 -3.28 -17.91 -6.84
CA GLY A 4 -3.61 -16.72 -6.06
C GLY A 4 -2.45 -16.52 -5.08
N ASP A 5 -1.49 -15.70 -5.48
CA ASP A 5 -0.39 -15.25 -4.64
C ASP A 5 -1.02 -14.43 -3.50
N GLN A 6 -1.43 -15.11 -2.42
CA GLN A 6 -1.76 -14.45 -1.17
C GLN A 6 -0.46 -13.86 -0.66
N VAL A 7 -0.26 -12.58 -0.98
CA VAL A 7 0.82 -11.75 -0.47
C VAL A 7 0.69 -11.74 1.05
N THR A 8 1.38 -12.67 1.70
CA THR A 8 1.33 -12.84 3.13
C THR A 8 2.31 -11.84 3.72
N PHE A 9 1.82 -10.64 4.02
CA PHE A 9 2.63 -9.64 4.70
C PHE A 9 2.93 -10.13 6.13
N SER A 10 4.14 -10.65 6.36
CA SER A 10 4.63 -11.06 7.68
C SER A 10 4.54 -9.91 8.67
N GLU A 11 3.94 -10.14 9.84
CA GLU A 11 3.88 -9.18 10.94
C GLU A 11 5.29 -8.84 11.42
N THR A 12 5.80 -7.72 10.93
CA THR A 12 7.06 -7.14 11.38
C THR A 12 6.72 -5.95 12.25
N ARG A 13 7.26 -5.87 13.47
CA ARG A 13 7.01 -4.74 14.40
C ARG A 13 7.16 -3.41 13.66
N GLY A 14 6.12 -2.57 13.71
CA GLY A 14 6.08 -1.24 13.07
C GLY A 14 5.50 -1.19 11.66
N ARG A 15 5.07 -2.32 11.09
CA ARG A 15 4.31 -2.36 9.83
C ARG A 15 2.82 -2.60 10.10
N MET A 16 1.99 -1.99 9.28
CA MET A 16 0.55 -1.92 9.41
C MET A 16 -0.09 -2.23 8.05
N ARG A 17 -1.22 -2.92 8.06
CA ARG A 17 -2.00 -3.16 6.84
C ARG A 17 -3.03 -2.05 6.67
N VAL A 18 -3.22 -1.62 5.43
CA VAL A 18 -4.15 -0.58 5.06
C VAL A 18 -4.86 -0.97 3.77
N LYS A 19 -6.15 -0.69 3.71
CA LYS A 19 -6.97 -0.85 2.51
C LYS A 19 -6.98 0.47 1.74
N TYR A 20 -6.66 0.44 0.45
CA TYR A 20 -6.76 1.63 -0.40
C TYR A 20 -8.23 1.88 -0.76
N ILE A 21 -8.74 3.04 -0.36
CA ILE A 21 -10.13 3.46 -0.58
C ILE A 21 -10.25 4.60 -1.61
N GLY A 22 -9.12 5.06 -2.15
CA GLY A 22 -9.08 6.05 -3.22
C GLY A 22 -9.53 5.49 -4.57
N GLU A 23 -9.54 6.36 -5.59
CA GLU A 23 -9.86 5.94 -6.96
C GLU A 23 -8.75 5.06 -7.55
N SER A 24 -9.14 4.04 -8.31
CA SER A 24 -8.21 3.17 -9.00
C SER A 24 -7.41 3.99 -10.02
N LYS A 25 -6.08 3.97 -9.92
CA LYS A 25 -5.20 4.79 -10.77
C LYS A 25 -3.84 4.14 -10.97
N THR A 26 -3.19 4.47 -12.07
CA THR A 26 -1.78 4.16 -12.25
C THR A 26 -0.95 5.17 -11.46
N ALA A 27 -0.12 4.68 -10.54
CA ALA A 27 0.77 5.50 -9.74
C ALA A 27 2.22 5.14 -10.06
N LYS A 28 3.09 6.15 -10.04
CA LYS A 28 4.53 5.96 -10.21
C LYS A 28 5.15 5.58 -8.86
N THR A 29 5.89 4.49 -8.82
CA THR A 29 6.64 4.06 -7.63
C THR A 29 7.86 4.95 -7.42
N SER A 30 8.46 4.90 -6.24
CA SER A 30 9.72 5.62 -5.96
C SER A 30 10.88 5.19 -6.86
N LYS A 31 10.81 4.01 -7.51
CA LYS A 31 11.81 3.52 -8.47
C LYS A 31 11.52 3.92 -9.91
N GLY A 32 10.38 4.59 -10.15
CA GLY A 32 9.96 5.04 -11.47
C GLY A 32 9.10 4.04 -12.24
N SER A 33 8.81 2.86 -11.69
CA SER A 33 7.88 1.89 -12.25
C SER A 33 6.44 2.40 -12.15
N GLU A 34 5.58 1.97 -13.05
CA GLU A 34 4.14 2.24 -12.98
C GLU A 34 3.44 1.05 -12.33
N VAL A 35 2.63 1.31 -11.30
CA VAL A 35 1.83 0.29 -10.63
C VAL A 35 0.38 0.72 -10.57
N ALA A 36 -0.52 -0.24 -10.79
CA ALA A 36 -1.94 -0.03 -10.62
C ALA A 36 -2.28 -0.04 -9.12
N LEU A 37 -2.77 1.08 -8.61
CA LEU A 37 -3.47 1.14 -7.33
C LEU A 37 -4.92 0.82 -7.59
N THR A 38 -5.40 -0.27 -7.00
CA THR A 38 -6.77 -0.73 -7.17
C THR A 38 -7.55 -0.45 -5.91
N LYS A 39 -8.70 0.20 -6.05
CA LYS A 39 -9.63 0.42 -4.93
C LYS A 39 -9.97 -0.91 -4.27
N ASP A 40 -10.14 -0.87 -2.95
CA ASP A 40 -10.45 -2.01 -2.10
C ASP A 40 -9.33 -3.05 -1.98
N THR A 41 -8.14 -2.77 -2.49
CA THR A 41 -6.97 -3.64 -2.35
C THR A 41 -6.18 -3.33 -1.07
N GLU A 42 -5.65 -4.39 -0.45
CA GLU A 42 -4.84 -4.30 0.76
C GLU A 42 -3.36 -4.07 0.42
N TYR A 43 -2.74 -3.18 1.18
CA TYR A 43 -1.34 -2.82 1.07
C TYR A 43 -0.70 -2.72 2.45
N GLN A 44 0.62 -2.65 2.51
CA GLN A 44 1.35 -2.53 3.77
C GLN A 44 2.03 -1.17 3.87
N CYS A 45 1.87 -0.47 4.99
CA CYS A 45 2.63 0.75 5.28
C CYS A 45 3.33 0.64 6.63
N THR A 46 4.11 1.66 7.01
CA THR A 46 4.59 1.76 8.39
C THR A 46 3.55 2.46 9.26
N GLU A 47 3.38 2.01 10.50
CA GLU A 47 2.42 2.62 11.43
C GLU A 47 2.81 4.07 11.72
N LYS A 48 4.12 4.34 11.86
CA LYS A 48 4.67 5.69 12.05
C LYS A 48 4.24 6.65 10.95
N GLU A 49 4.33 6.24 9.68
CA GLU A 49 3.91 7.11 8.56
C GLU A 49 2.40 7.32 8.53
N TYR A 50 1.62 6.27 8.81
CA TYR A 50 0.16 6.37 8.84
C TYR A 50 -0.33 7.39 9.88
N HIS A 51 0.31 7.46 11.03
CA HIS A 51 -0.09 8.39 12.11
C HIS A 51 0.56 9.78 12.02
N SER A 52 1.73 9.90 11.37
CA SER A 52 2.51 11.15 11.35
C SER A 52 2.33 11.98 10.08
N GLY A 53 1.98 11.35 8.96
CA GLY A 53 1.99 11.99 7.64
C GLY A 53 0.62 12.29 7.04
N LEU A 54 0.55 13.37 6.25
CA LEU A 54 -0.50 13.55 5.23
C LEU A 54 -0.38 12.52 4.10
N PHE A 55 0.84 12.07 3.85
CA PHE A 55 1.17 11.07 2.85
C PHE A 55 1.83 9.87 3.52
N VAL A 56 1.52 8.68 3.02
CA VAL A 56 2.00 7.41 3.52
C VAL A 56 2.71 6.70 2.37
N LEU A 57 3.92 6.18 2.60
CA LEU A 57 4.54 5.24 1.68
C LEU A 57 3.94 3.86 1.91
N MET A 58 3.03 3.47 1.02
CA MET A 58 2.54 2.10 0.97
C MET A 58 3.53 1.22 0.18
N THR A 59 3.62 -0.04 0.58
CA THR A 59 4.36 -1.10 -0.09
C THR A 59 3.34 -1.91 -0.89
N VAL A 60 3.51 -1.94 -2.20
CA VAL A 60 2.71 -2.76 -3.10
C VAL A 60 3.23 -4.21 -3.11
N PRO A 61 2.43 -5.21 -3.57
CA PRO A 61 2.85 -6.61 -3.66
C PRO A 61 4.23 -6.85 -4.29
N SER A 62 4.59 -6.04 -5.28
CA SER A 62 5.90 -6.07 -5.96
C SER A 62 7.08 -5.67 -5.06
N GLY A 63 6.84 -5.30 -3.79
CA GLY A 63 7.84 -4.78 -2.85
C GLY A 63 8.24 -3.32 -3.09
N GLU A 64 7.65 -2.68 -4.11
CA GLU A 64 7.87 -1.27 -4.40
C GLU A 64 7.07 -0.35 -3.48
N ARG A 65 7.50 0.90 -3.37
CA ARG A 65 6.86 1.91 -2.53
C ARG A 65 6.15 2.95 -3.37
N VAL A 66 4.93 3.28 -2.98
CA VAL A 66 4.09 4.30 -3.61
C VAL A 66 3.64 5.29 -2.55
N ARG A 67 3.78 6.57 -2.86
CA ARG A 67 3.32 7.66 -1.99
C ARG A 67 1.84 7.93 -2.28
N VAL A 68 1.00 7.76 -1.27
CA VAL A 68 -0.43 8.06 -1.34
C VAL A 68 -0.88 8.95 -0.20
N LYS A 69 -2.01 9.64 -0.36
CA LYS A 69 -2.58 10.41 0.75
C LYS A 69 -3.13 9.45 1.80
N ARG A 70 -2.91 9.78 3.07
CA ARG A 70 -3.49 9.02 4.20
C ARG A 70 -5.01 8.95 4.10
N SER A 71 -5.66 10.01 3.61
CA SER A 71 -7.12 10.07 3.41
C SER A 71 -7.64 9.05 2.39
N GLU A 72 -6.77 8.53 1.51
CA GLU A 72 -7.10 7.47 0.55
C GLU A 72 -6.85 6.06 1.14
N LEU A 73 -6.51 5.97 2.42
CA LEU A 73 -6.16 4.72 3.12
C LEU A 73 -7.04 4.51 4.35
N GLN A 74 -7.57 3.29 4.48
CA GLN A 74 -8.32 2.84 5.64
C GLN A 74 -7.50 1.81 6.41
N LYS A 75 -7.35 2.01 7.73
CA LYS A 75 -6.80 0.99 8.63
C LYS A 75 -7.68 -0.26 8.58
N ILE A 76 -7.04 -1.42 8.47
CA ILE A 76 -7.64 -2.74 8.68
C ILE A 76 -7.05 -3.40 9.92
#